data_AF-A0A925H9A2-F1
#
_entry.id   AF-A0A925H9A2-F1
#
_cell.length_a   1.000
_cell.length_b   1.000
_cell.length_c   1.000
_cell.angle_alpha   90.00
_cell.angle_beta   90.00
_cell.angle_gamma   90.00
#
_symmetry.space_group_name_H-M   'P 1'
#
loop_
_entity.id
_entity.type
_entity.pdbx_description
1 polymer ?
#
loop_
_entity_poly.entity_id
_entity_poly.type
_entity_poly.pdbx_seq_one_letter_code
_entity_poly.pdbx_strand_id
1 'polypeptide(L)'
;MLSEQEKMFIDYWEANRLKEKKIMKQLLIGLPVGALFGLPVIFMLFSGRFWYKRADMEANSHLNPLVLLTAVVMIIIFVAIFYKRHQWDMKEQQYLEIKAKEKSEETKP
;
A
#
# COMPACT_ATOMS: atom_id res chain seq x y z
N MET A 1 18.05 24.84 13.69
CA MET A 1 17.39 25.38 12.48
C MET A 1 16.98 24.22 11.59
N LEU A 2 15.82 24.32 10.95
CA LEU A 2 15.39 23.37 9.93
C LEU A 2 16.28 23.42 8.68
N SER A 3 16.64 22.25 8.16
CA SER A 3 17.30 22.08 6.88
C SER A 3 16.38 22.46 5.72
N GLU A 4 16.96 22.77 4.56
CA GLU A 4 16.21 23.09 3.34
C GLU A 4 15.29 21.94 2.90
N GLN A 5 15.74 20.70 3.07
CA GLN A 5 14.94 19.50 2.78
C GLN A 5 13.71 19.36 3.70
N GLU A 6 13.85 19.64 5.00
CA GLU A 6 12.74 19.61 5.96
C GLU A 6 11.67 20.66 5.61
N LYS A 7 12.09 21.86 5.19
CA LYS A 7 11.17 22.95 4.77
C LYS A 7 10.40 22.57 3.52
N MET A 8 11.08 22.10 2.47
CA MET A 8 10.42 21.64 1.24
C MET A 8 9.44 20.50 1.50
N PHE A 9 9.79 19.57 2.41
CA PHE A 9 8.91 18.50 2.81
C PHE A 9 7.64 19.02 3.49
N ILE A 10 7.78 19.97 4.44
CA ILE A 10 6.63 20.60 5.11
C ILE A 10 5.71 21.25 4.09
N ASP A 11 6.23 22.10 3.21
CA ASP A 11 5.43 22.84 2.23
C ASP A 11 4.65 21.89 1.30
N TYR A 12 5.32 20.85 0.81
CA TYR A 12 4.69 19.82 0.00
C TYR A 12 3.63 19.04 0.80
N TRP A 13 3.97 18.59 2.00
CA TRP A 13 3.12 17.71 2.80
C TRP A 13 1.86 18.42 3.28
N GLU A 14 1.94 19.68 3.68
CA GLU A 14 0.77 20.48 4.07
C GLU A 14 -0.22 20.65 2.92
N ALA A 15 0.26 20.91 1.71
CA ALA A 15 -0.58 21.06 0.53
C ALA A 15 -1.23 19.73 0.10
N ASN A 16 -0.57 18.59 0.34
CA ASN A 16 -0.97 17.30 -0.24
C ASN A 16 -1.51 16.26 0.77
N ARG A 17 -1.34 16.43 2.09
CA ARG A 17 -1.72 15.42 3.11
C ARG A 17 -3.18 14.99 3.04
N LEU A 18 -4.11 15.93 2.82
CA LEU A 18 -5.54 15.63 2.71
C LEU A 18 -5.88 14.89 1.41
N LYS A 19 -5.15 15.19 0.32
CA LYS A 19 -5.31 14.50 -0.96
C LYS A 19 -4.77 13.07 -0.86
N GLU A 20 -3.61 12.88 -0.22
CA GLU A 20 -2.99 11.56 0.00
C GLU A 20 -3.74 10.67 1.00
N LYS A 21 -4.52 11.24 1.91
CA LYS A 21 -5.36 10.49 2.87
C LYS A 21 -6.58 9.80 2.22
N LYS A 22 -7.01 10.23 1.02
CA LYS A 22 -8.23 9.69 0.38
C LYS A 22 -8.06 8.22 0.01
N ILE A 23 -8.98 7.37 0.48
CA ILE A 23 -8.97 5.92 0.24
C ILE A 23 -8.94 5.59 -1.26
N MET A 24 -9.66 6.34 -2.11
CA MET A 24 -9.64 6.11 -3.56
C MET A 24 -8.26 6.36 -4.19
N LYS A 25 -7.54 7.38 -3.71
CA LYS A 25 -6.16 7.67 -4.17
C LYS A 25 -5.20 6.60 -3.65
N GLN A 26 -5.38 6.15 -2.41
CA GLN A 26 -4.60 5.06 -1.81
C GLN A 26 -4.81 3.74 -2.55
N LEU A 27 -6.04 3.43 -2.96
CA LEU A 27 -6.34 2.24 -3.74
C LEU A 27 -5.64 2.31 -5.11
N LEU A 28 -5.83 3.39 -5.87
CA LEU A 28 -5.24 3.52 -7.21
C LEU A 28 -3.72 3.46 -7.21
N ILE A 29 -3.05 4.13 -6.26
CA ILE A 29 -1.58 4.16 -6.19
C ILE A 29 -1.03 2.92 -5.47
N GLY A 30 -1.86 2.25 -4.66
CA GLY A 30 -1.51 1.01 -3.95
C GLY A 30 -1.72 -0.25 -4.79
N LEU A 31 -2.54 -0.19 -5.85
CA LEU A 31 -2.83 -1.33 -6.73
C LEU A 31 -1.59 -2.03 -7.29
N PRO A 32 -0.55 -1.33 -7.79
CA PRO A 32 0.67 -1.99 -8.25
C PRO A 32 1.35 -2.81 -7.15
N VAL A 33 1.36 -2.30 -5.91
CA VAL A 33 1.93 -3.00 -4.76
C VAL A 33 1.07 -4.19 -4.37
N GLY A 34 -0.26 -4.04 -4.32
CA GLY A 34 -1.18 -5.15 -4.07
C GLY A 34 -1.08 -6.25 -5.14
N ALA A 35 -0.87 -5.87 -6.41
CA ALA A 35 -0.69 -6.80 -7.52
C ALA A 35 0.58 -7.66 -7.37
N LEU A 36 1.65 -7.15 -6.74
CA LEU A 36 2.84 -7.95 -6.42
C LEU A 36 2.51 -9.15 -5.52
N PHE A 37 1.44 -9.08 -4.73
CA PHE A 37 1.01 -10.18 -3.86
C PHE A 37 -0.10 -11.03 -4.49
N GLY A 38 -0.99 -10.44 -5.30
CA GLY A 38 -2.08 -11.16 -5.95
C GLY A 38 -1.69 -11.93 -7.22
N LEU A 39 -0.83 -11.34 -8.06
CA LEU A 39 -0.43 -11.94 -9.33
C LEU A 39 0.33 -13.27 -9.18
N PRO A 40 1.25 -13.44 -8.21
CA PRO A 40 1.91 -14.73 -8.01
C PRO A 40 0.94 -15.87 -7.69
N VAL A 41 -0.13 -15.60 -6.92
CA VAL A 41 -1.16 -16.59 -6.58
C VAL A 41 -1.85 -17.08 -7.85
N ILE A 42 -2.26 -16.15 -8.71
CA ILE A 42 -2.87 -16.46 -10.00
C ILE A 42 -1.88 -17.23 -10.88
N PHE A 43 -0.66 -16.71 -11.03
CA PHE A 43 0.37 -17.32 -11.86
C PHE A 43 0.68 -18.76 -11.45
N MET A 44 0.77 -19.02 -10.14
CA MET A 44 1.08 -20.36 -9.61
C MET A 44 -0.05 -21.38 -9.86
N LEU A 45 -1.31 -20.94 -9.82
CA LEU A 45 -2.46 -21.81 -10.08
C LEU A 45 -2.60 -22.11 -11.58
N PHE A 46 -2.44 -21.10 -12.45
CA PHE A 46 -2.47 -21.30 -13.90
C PHE A 46 -1.26 -22.08 -14.40
N SER A 47 -0.08 -21.92 -13.77
CA SER A 47 1.09 -22.71 -14.11
C SER A 47 0.92 -24.18 -13.72
N GLY A 48 0.09 -24.49 -12.71
CA GLY A 48 -0.34 -25.83 -12.28
C GLY A 48 -0.53 -26.85 -13.41
N ARG A 49 -1.29 -26.45 -14.43
CA ARG A 49 -1.59 -27.26 -15.61
C ARG A 49 -0.34 -27.67 -16.41
N PHE A 50 0.71 -26.86 -16.39
CA PHE A 50 1.93 -27.07 -17.18
C PHE A 50 2.94 -28.00 -16.49
N TRP A 51 2.82 -28.26 -15.18
CA TRP A 51 3.78 -29.11 -14.46
C TRP A 51 3.16 -30.33 -13.79
N TYR A 52 1.88 -30.30 -13.37
CA TYR A 52 1.27 -31.42 -12.64
C TYR A 52 -0.22 -31.60 -12.92
N LYS A 53 -0.55 -32.51 -13.85
CA LYS A 53 -1.91 -32.77 -14.34
C LYS A 53 -2.91 -33.20 -13.25
N ARG A 54 -2.45 -33.86 -12.16
CA ARG A 54 -3.30 -34.20 -11.01
C ARG A 54 -3.67 -32.98 -10.17
N ALA A 55 -2.74 -32.03 -9.99
CA ALA A 55 -3.03 -30.80 -9.25
C ALA A 55 -4.06 -29.94 -10.00
N ASP A 56 -4.00 -29.90 -11.33
CA ASP A 56 -5.00 -29.22 -12.15
C ASP A 56 -6.39 -29.89 -12.04
N MET A 57 -6.46 -31.22 -12.02
CA MET A 57 -7.72 -31.94 -11.82
C MET A 57 -8.34 -31.69 -10.43
N GLU A 58 -7.53 -31.74 -9.37
CA GLU A 58 -7.98 -31.56 -7.99
C GLU A 58 -8.34 -30.10 -7.68
N ALA A 59 -7.61 -29.15 -8.26
CA ALA A 59 -7.95 -27.73 -8.22
C ALA A 59 -9.30 -27.47 -8.89
N ASN A 60 -9.53 -27.99 -10.10
CA ASN A 60 -10.79 -27.78 -10.82
C ASN A 60 -11.98 -28.53 -10.19
N SER A 61 -11.75 -29.61 -9.43
CA SER A 61 -12.83 -30.36 -8.78
C SER A 61 -13.31 -29.76 -7.44
N HIS A 62 -12.44 -29.01 -6.75
CA HIS A 62 -12.75 -28.47 -5.40
C HIS A 62 -12.71 -26.95 -5.30
N LEU A 63 -12.02 -26.23 -6.20
CA LEU A 63 -11.93 -24.77 -6.15
C LEU A 63 -12.94 -24.13 -7.09
N ASN A 64 -13.81 -23.30 -6.53
CA ASN A 64 -14.66 -22.42 -7.33
C ASN A 64 -13.83 -21.22 -7.83
N PRO A 65 -13.65 -21.03 -9.16
CA PRO A 65 -12.84 -19.95 -9.72
C PRO A 65 -13.29 -18.54 -9.27
N LEU A 66 -14.60 -18.35 -9.05
CA LEU A 66 -15.14 -17.07 -8.59
C LEU A 66 -14.70 -16.75 -7.15
N VAL A 67 -14.66 -17.77 -6.28
CA VAL A 67 -14.22 -17.61 -4.88
C VAL A 67 -12.74 -17.26 -4.84
N LEU A 68 -11.93 -17.97 -5.63
CA LEU A 68 -10.49 -17.69 -5.77
C LEU A 68 -10.25 -16.26 -6.27
N LEU A 69 -10.92 -15.86 -7.35
CA LEU A 69 -10.80 -14.51 -7.90
C LEU A 69 -11.17 -13.45 -6.85
N THR A 70 -12.26 -13.67 -6.12
CA THR A 70 -12.71 -12.77 -5.06
C THR A 70 -11.68 -12.67 -3.94
N ALA A 71 -11.09 -13.80 -3.52
CA ALA A 71 -10.02 -13.83 -2.52
C ALA A 71 -8.79 -13.03 -2.97
N VAL A 72 -8.34 -13.22 -4.22
CA VAL A 72 -7.19 -12.47 -4.76
C VAL A 72 -7.48 -10.98 -4.84
N VAL A 73 -8.67 -10.59 -5.31
CA VAL A 73 -9.08 -9.18 -5.36
C VAL A 73 -9.12 -8.57 -3.95
N MET A 74 -9.65 -9.30 -2.97
CA MET A 74 -9.66 -8.84 -1.58
C MET A 74 -8.24 -8.62 -1.03
N ILE A 75 -7.31 -9.54 -1.30
CA ILE A 75 -5.90 -9.40 -0.90
C ILE A 75 -5.28 -8.15 -1.55
N ILE A 76 -5.48 -7.96 -2.86
CA ILE A 76 -4.93 -6.80 -3.58
C ILE A 76 -5.46 -5.49 -2.99
N ILE A 77 -6.78 -5.38 -2.78
CA ILE A 77 -7.42 -4.19 -2.22
C ILE A 77 -6.91 -3.94 -0.80
N PHE A 78 -6.88 -4.97 0.04
CA PHE A 78 -6.40 -4.86 1.42
C PHE A 78 -4.97 -4.37 1.48
N VAL A 79 -4.05 -5.01 0.75
CA VAL A 79 -2.63 -4.63 0.71
C VAL A 79 -2.46 -3.21 0.15
N ALA A 80 -3.17 -2.86 -0.94
CA ALA A 80 -3.09 -1.53 -1.54
C ALA A 80 -3.47 -0.42 -0.55
N ILE A 81 -4.61 -0.58 0.14
CA ILE A 81 -5.08 0.40 1.12
C ILE A 81 -4.16 0.43 2.34
N PHE A 82 -3.86 -0.74 2.92
CA PHE A 82 -3.07 -0.82 4.15
C PHE A 82 -1.66 -0.27 3.96
N TYR A 83 -0.97 -0.65 2.87
CA TYR A 83 0.37 -0.16 2.57
C TYR A 83 0.39 1.37 2.42
N LYS A 84 -0.56 1.93 1.65
CA LYS A 84 -0.62 3.38 1.45
C LYS A 84 -1.05 4.14 2.69
N ARG A 85 -1.91 3.55 3.51
CA ARG A 85 -2.28 4.08 4.82
C ARG A 85 -1.06 4.15 5.73
N HIS A 86 -0.30 3.07 5.83
CA HIS A 86 0.91 3.02 6.64
C HIS A 86 1.96 4.05 6.17
N GLN A 87 2.20 4.17 4.86
CA GLN A 87 3.08 5.20 4.31
C GLN A 87 2.61 6.62 4.65
N TRP A 88 1.31 6.87 4.63
CA TRP A 88 0.75 8.16 5.01
C TRP A 88 0.97 8.44 6.50
N ASP A 89 0.72 7.47 7.37
CA ASP A 89 0.91 7.60 8.81
C ASP A 89 2.39 7.88 9.16
N MET A 90 3.35 7.25 8.47
CA MET A 90 4.79 7.53 8.65
C MET A 90 5.18 8.97 8.26
N LYS A 91 4.69 9.45 7.11
CA LYS A 91 4.96 10.83 6.66
C LYS A 91 4.31 11.86 7.59
N GLU A 92 3.11 11.56 8.08
CA GLU A 92 2.41 12.40 9.05
C GLU A 92 3.18 12.47 10.37
N GLN A 93 3.71 11.35 10.86
CA GLN A 93 4.56 11.33 12.04
C GLN A 93 5.83 12.17 11.84
N GLN A 94 6.53 11.99 10.72
CA GLN A 94 7.71 12.79 10.37
C GLN A 94 7.39 14.30 10.36
N TYR A 95 6.25 14.69 9.79
CA TYR A 95 5.80 16.07 9.78
C TYR A 95 5.59 16.63 11.19
N LEU A 96 4.96 15.87 12.08
CA LEU A 96 4.74 16.27 13.48
C LEU A 96 6.06 16.40 14.25
N GLU A 97 7.02 15.50 14.02
CA GLU A 97 8.35 15.56 14.62
C GLU A 97 9.12 16.82 14.20
N ILE A 98 9.09 17.18 12.92
CA ILE A 98 9.75 18.38 12.40
C ILE A 98 9.10 19.65 12.99
N LYS A 99 7.76 19.70 13.07
CA LYS A 99 7.07 20.84 13.70
C LYS A 99 7.34 20.97 15.20
N ALA A 100 7.45 19.85 15.91
CA ALA A 100 7.82 19.87 17.32
C ALA A 100 9.24 20.43 17.51
N LYS A 101 10.18 20.04 16.65
CA LYS A 101 11.55 20.56 16.62
C LYS A 101 11.58 22.07 16.38
N GLU A 102 10.86 22.56 15.36
CA GLU A 102 10.72 24.00 15.06
C GLU A 102 10.24 24.79 16.29
N LYS A 103 9.15 24.34 16.91
CA LYS A 103 8.59 24.98 18.11
C LYS A 103 9.58 24.98 19.28
N SER A 104 10.33 23.90 19.47
CA SER A 104 11.32 23.81 20.55
C SER A 104 12.52 24.74 20.34
N GLU A 105 12.87 25.05 19.09
CA GLU A 105 13.93 26.00 18.76
C GLU A 105 13.45 27.44 18.95
N GLU A 106 12.19 27.74 18.63
CA GLU A 106 11.56 29.05 18.90
C GLU A 106 11.41 29.36 20.39
N THR A 107 11.25 28.33 21.23
CA THR A 107 11.03 28.48 22.68
C THR A 107 12.35 28.50 23.47
N LYS A 108 13.52 28.31 22.84
CA LYS A 108 14.81 28.45 23.52
C LYS A 108 15.15 29.94 23.66
N PRO A 109 15.43 30.44 24.89
CA PRO A 109 15.79 31.83 25.14
C PRO A 109 17.15 32.21 24.54
#